data_AF-A0A0S3R409-F1
#
_entry.id   AF-A0A0S3R409-F1
#
_cell.length_a   1.000
_cell.length_b   1.000
_cell.length_c   1.000
_cell.angle_alpha   90.00
_cell.angle_beta   90.00
_cell.angle_gamma   90.00
#
_symmetry.space_group_name_H-M   'P 1'
#
loop_
_entity.id
_entity.type
_entity.pdbx_description
1 polymer ?
#
loop_
_entity_poly.entity_id
_entity_poly.type
_entity_poly.pdbx_seq_one_letter_code
_entity_poly.pdbx_strand_id
1 'polypeptide(L)' 'MSITLDNVSSLLHLPVLGQLCDLEELEFEEARVILVELLGVDGGAAGAEMEDARGPKVRLSWLRHIYVQRCQSQQ' A
#
# COMPACT_ATOMS: atom_id res chain seq x y z
N MET A 1 8.89 -19.18 17.07
CA MET A 1 7.52 -19.49 16.60
C MET A 1 7.44 -18.98 15.17
N SER A 2 7.18 -19.84 14.19
CA SER A 2 7.06 -19.48 12.77
C SER A 2 5.59 -19.61 12.39
N ILE A 3 5.06 -18.59 11.71
CA ILE A 3 3.70 -18.60 11.16
C ILE A 3 3.81 -18.91 9.66
N THR A 4 3.05 -19.90 9.17
CA THR A 4 3.01 -20.24 7.75
C THR A 4 1.90 -19.47 7.03
N LEU A 5 1.95 -19.42 5.70
CA LEU A 5 0.87 -18.85 4.88
C LEU A 5 -0.48 -19.56 5.12
N ASP A 6 -0.48 -20.89 5.32
CA ASP A 6 -1.69 -21.65 5.70
C ASP A 6 -2.26 -21.22 7.05
N ASN A 7 -1.38 -20.93 8.02
CA ASN A 7 -1.81 -20.42 9.30
C ASN A 7 -2.44 -19.03 9.16
N VAL A 8 -1.84 -18.13 8.37
CA VAL A 8 -2.40 -16.79 8.09
C VAL A 8 -3.74 -16.89 7.36
N SER A 9 -3.85 -17.77 6.36
CA SER A 9 -5.07 -18.02 5.59
C SER A 9 -6.22 -18.46 6.49
N SER A 10 -5.94 -19.43 7.38
CA SER A 10 -6.91 -19.96 8.34
C SER A 10 -7.37 -18.89 9.35
N LEU A 11 -6.47 -17.98 9.73
CA LEU A 11 -6.73 -16.95 10.75
C LEU A 11 -7.51 -15.75 10.20
N LEU A 12 -7.29 -15.39 8.93
CA LEU A 12 -7.95 -14.27 8.28
C LEU A 12 -9.18 -14.67 7.45
N HIS A 13 -9.42 -15.97 7.28
CA HIS A 13 -10.42 -16.51 6.34
C HIS A 13 -10.24 -16.00 4.90
N LEU A 14 -8.99 -15.71 4.52
CA LEU A 14 -8.61 -15.27 3.18
C LEU A 14 -7.81 -16.40 2.51
N PRO A 15 -8.31 -17.01 1.42
CA PRO A 15 -7.61 -18.11 0.76
C PRO A 15 -6.26 -17.62 0.20
N VAL A 16 -5.17 -18.30 0.55
CA VAL A 16 -3.87 -18.07 -0.08
C VAL A 16 -3.84 -18.87 -1.37
N LEU A 17 -3.75 -18.18 -2.50
CA LEU A 17 -3.83 -18.79 -3.83
C LEU A 17 -2.59 -19.62 -4.21
N GLY A 18 -1.53 -19.62 -3.38
CA GLY A 18 -0.28 -20.35 -3.65
C GLY A 18 0.50 -19.84 -4.87
N GLN A 19 0.03 -18.75 -5.50
CA GLN A 19 0.65 -18.15 -6.67
C GLN A 19 1.63 -17.06 -6.24
N LEU A 20 2.85 -17.12 -6.79
CA LEU A 20 3.75 -15.97 -6.81
C LEU A 20 3.28 -15.07 -7.95
N CYS A 21 2.84 -13.86 -7.63
CA CYS A 21 2.54 -12.85 -8.63
C CYS A 21 3.82 -12.08 -8.93
N ASP A 22 4.13 -11.95 -10.22
CA ASP A 22 5.13 -10.98 -10.64
C ASP A 22 4.62 -9.58 -10.28
N LEU A 23 5.49 -8.78 -9.67
CA LEU A 23 5.22 -7.38 -9.42
C LEU A 23 5.81 -6.59 -10.57
N GLU A 24 4.94 -5.98 -11.39
CA GLU A 24 5.39 -5.02 -12.40
C GLU A 24 5.96 -3.79 -11.69
N GLU A 25 7.21 -3.43 -12.02
CA GLU A 25 7.83 -2.22 -11.50
C GLU A 25 7.26 -1.01 -12.25
N LEU A 26 6.46 -0.22 -11.53
CA LEU A 26 5.95 1.05 -12.04
C LEU A 26 7.06 2.11 -12.04
N GLU A 27 7.08 2.97 -13.05
CA GLU A 27 7.94 4.15 -13.02
C GLU A 27 7.52 5.10 -11.90
N PHE A 28 8.48 5.86 -11.34
CA PHE A 28 8.23 6.71 -10.18
C PHE A 28 7.06 7.68 -10.39
N GLU A 29 7.02 8.32 -11.55
CA GLU A 29 5.97 9.27 -11.91
C GLU A 29 4.61 8.59 -12.15
N GLU A 30 4.62 7.40 -12.74
CA GLU A 30 3.40 6.60 -12.93
C GLU A 30 2.80 6.18 -11.59
N ALA A 31 3.63 5.65 -10.69
CA ALA A 31 3.23 5.34 -9.32
C ALA A 31 2.70 6.58 -8.58
N ARG A 32 3.33 7.75 -8.77
CA ARG A 32 2.86 9.01 -8.17
C ARG A 32 1.45 9.37 -8.64
N VAL A 33 1.20 9.30 -9.95
CA VAL A 33 -0.10 9.60 -10.54
C VAL A 33 -1.16 8.67 -9.97
N ILE A 34 -0.89 7.36 -9.95
CA ILE A 34 -1.82 6.36 -9.41
C ILE A 34 -2.14 6.64 -7.93
N LEU A 35 -1.16 6.99 -7.11
CA LEU A 35 -1.38 7.31 -5.69
C LEU A 35 -2.27 8.56 -5.53
N VAL A 36 -2.03 9.60 -6.31
CA VAL A 36 -2.85 10.82 -6.30
C VAL A 36 -4.27 10.53 -6.73
N GLU A 37 -4.47 9.78 -7.81
CA GLU A 37 -5.79 9.47 -8.35
C GLU A 37 -6.60 8.55 -7.43
N LEU A 38 -5.99 7.46 -6.94
CA LEU A 38 -6.70 6.46 -6.16
C LEU A 38 -6.90 6.88 -4.69
N LEU A 39 -5.94 7.58 -4.10
CA LEU A 39 -6.00 7.97 -2.68
C LEU A 39 -6.44 9.44 -2.49
N GLY A 40 -6.51 10.22 -3.58
CA GLY A 40 -6.83 11.65 -3.55
C GLY A 40 -5.84 12.48 -2.74
N VAL A 41 -4.59 12.02 -2.62
CA VAL A 41 -3.53 12.70 -1.85
C VAL A 41 -2.83 13.75 -2.69
N ASP A 42 -2.13 14.67 -2.03
CA ASP A 42 -1.25 15.61 -2.72
C ASP A 42 -0.07 14.88 -3.40
N GLY A 43 0.31 15.34 -4.60
CA GLY A 43 1.40 14.75 -5.37
C GLY A 43 2.76 14.88 -4.71
N GLY A 44 3.00 15.99 -4.00
CA GLY A 44 4.21 16.18 -3.20
C GLY A 44 4.26 15.22 -2.01
N ALA A 45 3.13 15.03 -1.33
CA ALA A 45 3.02 14.06 -0.23
C ALA A 45 3.27 12.61 -0.68
N ALA A 46 2.72 12.21 -1.83
CA ALA A 46 2.97 10.90 -2.44
C ALA A 46 4.45 10.74 -2.85
N GLY A 47 5.02 11.77 -3.48
CA GLY A 47 6.44 11.78 -3.88
C GLY A 47 7.40 11.64 -2.69
N ALA A 48 7.17 12.42 -1.63
CA ALA A 48 8.01 12.39 -0.42
C ALA A 48 8.00 11.01 0.27
N GLU A 49 6.83 10.36 0.36
CA GLU A 49 6.75 9.01 0.92
C GLU A 49 7.49 8.00 0.03
N MET A 50 7.36 8.09 -1.29
CA MET A 50 8.06 7.19 -2.22
C MET A 50 9.59 7.38 -2.18
N GLU A 51 10.07 8.61 -2.04
CA GLU A 51 11.49 8.90 -1.83
C GLU A 51 11.99 8.26 -0.52
N ASP A 52 11.25 8.43 0.57
CA ASP A 52 11.59 7.86 1.89
C ASP A 52 11.48 6.32 1.88
N ALA A 53 10.56 5.76 1.10
CA ALA A 53 10.43 4.33 0.86
C ALA A 53 11.44 3.78 -0.16
N ARG A 54 12.23 4.65 -0.81
CA ARG A 54 13.26 4.34 -1.80
C ARG A 54 12.70 3.61 -3.02
N GLY A 55 11.64 4.13 -3.61
CA GLY A 55 11.11 3.64 -4.88
C GLY A 55 9.60 3.89 -5.06
N PRO A 56 9.00 3.33 -6.13
CA PRO A 56 7.58 3.47 -6.49
C PRO A 56 6.66 2.64 -5.56
N LYS A 57 6.79 2.86 -4.25
CA LYS A 57 6.10 2.13 -3.19
C LYS A 57 5.90 3.04 -1.99
N VAL A 58 4.92 2.69 -1.16
CA VAL A 58 4.60 3.42 0.07
C VAL A 58 4.57 2.48 1.27
N ARG A 59 4.85 3.00 2.46
CA ARG A 59 4.78 2.18 3.68
C ARG A 59 3.32 1.98 4.08
N LEU A 60 3.01 0.79 4.60
CA LEU A 60 1.69 0.49 5.15
C LEU A 60 1.29 1.44 6.29
N SER A 61 2.26 1.95 7.06
CA SER A 61 2.02 2.96 8.09
C SER A 61 1.50 4.28 7.53
N TRP A 62 2.01 4.70 6.36
CA TRP A 62 1.57 5.91 5.69
C TRP A 62 0.16 5.74 5.10
N LEU A 63 -0.11 4.60 4.46
CA LEU A 63 -1.47 4.26 4.00
C LEU A 63 -2.49 4.26 5.15
N ARG A 64 -2.12 3.68 6.30
CA ARG A 64 -2.97 3.69 7.50
C ARG A 64 -3.24 5.12 7.98
N HIS A 65 -2.23 5.99 7.95
CA HIS A 65 -2.39 7.39 8.35
C HIS A 65 -3.41 8.11 7.45
N ILE A 66 -3.31 7.95 6.12
CA ILE A 66 -4.27 8.53 5.18
C ILE A 66 -5.68 8.03 5.45
N TYR A 67 -5.85 6.72 5.62
CA TYR A 67 -7.15 6.12 5.91
C TYR A 67 -7.80 6.74 7.16
N VAL A 68 -7.05 6.85 8.26
CA VAL A 68 -7.56 7.45 9.50
C VAL A 68 -7.93 8.93 9.31
N GLN A 69 -7.08 9.71 8.63
CA GLN A 69 -7.36 11.11 8.31
C GLN A 69 -8.65 11.27 7.49
N ARG A 70 -8.88 10.38 6.52
CA ARG A 70 -10.10 10.38 5.70
C ARG A 70 -11.34 10.04 6.52
N CYS A 71 -11.28 9.01 7.37
CA CYS A 71 -12.39 8.65 8.25
C CYS A 71 -12.76 9.79 9.20
N GLN A 72 -11.77 10.51 9.73
CA GLN A 72 -12.00 11.67 10.60
C GLN A 72 -12.60 12.87 9.86
N SER A 73 -12.22 13.07 8.59
CA SER A 73 -12.74 14.17 7.76
C SER A 73 -14.16 13.93 7.24
N GLN A 74 -14.69 12.71 7.39
CA GLN A 74 -16.04 12.30 6.97
C GLN A 74 -17.04 12.26 8.14
N GLN A 75 -16.60 12.55 9.37
CA GLN A 75 -17.44 12.68 10.56
C GLN A 75 -17.84 14.14 10.79
#